data_AF-A0A1G1C596-F1
#
_entry.id   AF-A0A1G1C596-F1
#
_cell.length_a   1.000
_cell.length_b   1.000
_cell.length_c   1.000
_cell.angle_alpha   90.00
_cell.angle_beta   90.00
_cell.angle_gamma   90.00
#
_symmetry.space_group_name_H-M   'P 1'
#
loop_
_entity.id
_entity.type
_entity.pdbx_description
1 polymer ?
#
loop_
_entity_poly.entity_id
_entity_poly.type
_entity_poly.pdbx_seq_one_letter_code
_entity_poly.pdbx_strand_id
1 'polypeptide(L)'
;MSNALRDTVSRLLAAEGAIIEPVEPDGLEVLAPAPLQDALAIPELARLGFGLELAGQHLHVNLESEWMNRLQALVDRRGRLLQMTWPNAAAVPAGKDLGETAGRGLALDNATFRLGEAEPARTHYLWLAFRVTALSEEKREEIIHLCLNESNLAEAEHLVEPLRAALYDRRDCDAPGPDRDDAPPPPPTEGLRNLVARALPGRLRLLVAPFVAGMERRMTRDLERLRTYHADLMRETAVKLEEKKRKGEPDETLARERLRLDAIEREYAAKVADLQRKYAMTVEAELLQACRVLVPVRRQHLTILRRKGKRDYHLDWNPVSRRLDQLPCESCYALSKSHAICDDRLHILCPECHAPCPSCGKLYCRACHPARCPTCPRQ
;
A
#
# COMPACT_ATOMS: atom_id res chain seq x y z
N MET A 1 5.50 -8.72 -27.19
CA MET A 1 4.53 -8.76 -26.06
C MET A 1 3.55 -9.93 -26.18
N SER A 2 3.10 -10.33 -27.38
CA SER A 2 2.18 -11.48 -27.55
C SER A 2 2.71 -12.79 -26.96
N ASN A 3 4.00 -13.11 -27.17
CA ASN A 3 4.62 -14.33 -26.63
C ASN A 3 4.53 -14.45 -25.10
N ALA A 4 4.75 -13.35 -24.35
CA ALA A 4 4.70 -13.41 -22.89
C ALA A 4 3.29 -13.66 -22.34
N LEU A 5 2.26 -13.09 -23.01
CA LEU A 5 0.86 -13.34 -22.66
C LEU A 5 0.49 -14.80 -23.00
N ARG A 6 0.83 -15.27 -24.20
CA ARG A 6 0.60 -16.64 -24.65
C ARG A 6 1.23 -17.66 -23.71
N ASP A 7 2.49 -17.47 -23.34
CA ASP A 7 3.21 -18.37 -22.43
C ASP A 7 2.61 -18.36 -21.02
N THR A 8 2.11 -17.21 -20.57
CA THR A 8 1.45 -17.07 -19.26
C THR A 8 0.11 -17.79 -19.25
N VAL A 9 -0.73 -17.57 -20.28
CA VAL A 9 -2.02 -18.25 -20.41
C VAL A 9 -1.83 -19.75 -20.58
N SER A 10 -0.86 -20.19 -21.38
CA SER A 10 -0.52 -21.60 -21.53
C SER A 10 -0.18 -22.26 -20.18
N ARG A 11 0.75 -21.67 -19.40
CA ARG A 11 1.10 -22.20 -18.08
C ARG A 11 -0.08 -22.23 -17.12
N LEU A 12 -0.92 -21.19 -17.14
CA LEU A 12 -2.08 -21.09 -16.28
C LEU A 12 -3.10 -22.18 -16.59
N LEU A 13 -3.44 -22.38 -17.86
CA LEU A 13 -4.37 -23.42 -18.30
C LEU A 13 -3.82 -24.82 -18.01
N ALA A 14 -2.52 -25.05 -18.21
CA ALA A 14 -1.90 -26.34 -17.93
C ALA A 14 -1.91 -26.65 -16.42
N ALA A 15 -1.70 -25.64 -15.57
CA ALA A 15 -1.82 -25.79 -14.11
C ALA A 15 -3.25 -26.12 -13.66
N GLU A 16 -4.25 -25.75 -14.46
CA GLU A 16 -5.66 -26.09 -14.27
C GLU A 16 -6.08 -27.41 -14.93
N GLY A 17 -5.11 -28.18 -15.44
CA GLY A 17 -5.34 -29.50 -16.02
C GLY A 17 -5.77 -29.49 -17.49
N ALA A 18 -5.63 -28.37 -18.20
CA ALA A 18 -5.81 -28.36 -19.65
C ALA A 18 -4.63 -29.03 -20.37
N ILE A 19 -4.92 -29.68 -21.50
CA ILE A 19 -3.91 -30.12 -22.46
C ILE A 19 -3.78 -29.02 -23.52
N ILE A 20 -2.56 -28.62 -23.83
CA ILE A 20 -2.31 -27.43 -24.65
C ILE A 20 -1.28 -27.76 -25.72
N GLU A 21 -1.61 -27.43 -26.96
CA GLU A 21 -0.71 -27.51 -28.10
C GLU A 21 -0.49 -26.12 -28.71
N PRO A 22 0.76 -25.66 -28.88
CA PRO A 22 1.02 -24.39 -29.55
C PRO A 22 0.72 -24.51 -31.04
N VAL A 23 0.05 -23.49 -31.60
CA VAL A 23 -0.28 -23.39 -33.02
C VAL A 23 0.34 -22.13 -33.59
N GLU A 24 1.14 -22.26 -34.65
CA GLU A 24 1.78 -21.12 -35.31
C GLU A 24 0.76 -20.22 -36.02
N PRO A 25 0.96 -18.89 -36.11
CA PRO A 25 2.12 -18.16 -35.59
C PRO A 25 2.01 -17.77 -34.10
N ASP A 26 0.80 -17.69 -33.55
CA ASP A 26 0.58 -17.12 -32.20
C ASP A 26 -0.72 -17.61 -31.54
N GLY A 27 -0.99 -18.91 -31.64
CA GLY A 27 -2.20 -19.57 -31.11
C GLY A 27 -1.92 -20.70 -30.13
N LEU A 28 -2.96 -21.09 -29.39
CA LEU A 28 -2.99 -22.29 -28.55
C LEU A 28 -4.25 -23.09 -28.88
N GLU A 29 -4.10 -24.39 -29.13
CA GLU A 29 -5.20 -25.34 -29.10
C GLU A 29 -5.29 -25.93 -27.69
N VAL A 30 -6.48 -25.83 -27.09
CA VAL A 30 -6.69 -26.11 -25.67
C VAL A 30 -7.81 -27.14 -25.55
N LEU A 31 -7.51 -28.26 -24.91
CA LEU A 31 -8.51 -29.19 -24.40
C LEU A 31 -8.79 -28.85 -22.94
N ALA A 32 -9.91 -28.19 -22.69
CA ALA A 32 -10.30 -27.62 -21.41
C ALA A 32 -11.20 -28.58 -20.60
N PRO A 33 -10.86 -28.95 -19.36
CA PRO A 33 -11.76 -29.66 -18.48
C PRO A 33 -12.97 -28.79 -18.08
N ALA A 34 -14.06 -29.41 -17.64
CA ALA A 34 -15.31 -28.70 -17.32
C ALA A 34 -15.16 -27.44 -16.43
N PRO A 35 -14.32 -27.43 -15.37
CA PRO A 35 -14.11 -26.22 -14.56
C PRO A 35 -13.53 -25.04 -15.35
N LEU A 36 -12.69 -25.31 -16.37
CA LEU A 36 -12.13 -24.27 -17.24
C LEU A 36 -13.13 -23.79 -18.29
N GLN A 37 -13.96 -24.69 -18.81
CA GLN A 37 -15.02 -24.34 -19.74
C GLN A 37 -15.98 -23.32 -19.10
N ASP A 38 -16.39 -23.59 -17.85
CA ASP A 38 -17.27 -22.69 -17.09
C ASP A 38 -16.57 -21.36 -16.74
N ALA A 39 -15.33 -21.41 -16.25
CA ALA A 39 -14.62 -20.21 -15.80
C ALA A 39 -14.24 -19.26 -16.94
N LEU A 40 -13.88 -19.80 -18.10
CA LEU A 40 -13.42 -19.03 -19.25
C LEU A 40 -14.51 -18.86 -20.32
N ALA A 41 -15.68 -19.48 -20.14
CA ALA A 41 -16.75 -19.55 -21.14
C ALA A 41 -16.22 -20.02 -22.51
N ILE A 42 -15.50 -21.14 -22.50
CA ILE A 42 -14.92 -21.76 -23.70
C ILE A 42 -15.44 -23.19 -23.88
N PRO A 43 -15.53 -23.70 -25.11
CA PRO A 43 -15.84 -25.12 -25.35
C PRO A 43 -14.71 -26.04 -24.88
N GLU A 44 -15.00 -27.33 -24.76
CA GLU A 44 -14.02 -28.37 -24.43
C GLU A 44 -12.78 -28.33 -25.32
N LEU A 45 -12.96 -28.17 -26.64
CA LEU A 45 -11.86 -27.91 -27.57
C LEU A 45 -11.94 -26.47 -28.06
N ALA A 46 -10.99 -25.64 -27.64
CA ALA A 46 -10.94 -24.22 -27.95
C ALA A 46 -9.62 -23.85 -28.64
N ARG A 47 -9.69 -22.91 -29.59
CA ARG A 47 -8.49 -22.32 -30.21
C ARG A 47 -8.36 -20.87 -29.77
N LEU A 48 -7.32 -20.57 -29.01
CA LEU A 48 -7.01 -19.24 -28.50
C LEU A 48 -6.00 -18.56 -29.43
N GLY A 49 -6.22 -17.28 -29.74
CA GLY A 49 -5.35 -16.50 -30.60
C GLY A 49 -4.82 -15.22 -29.95
N PHE A 50 -3.52 -14.96 -30.06
CA PHE A 50 -2.85 -13.85 -29.38
C PHE A 50 -2.31 -12.77 -30.35
N GLY A 51 -2.32 -13.04 -31.66
CA GLY A 51 -1.95 -12.11 -32.72
C GLY A 51 -3.16 -11.51 -33.45
N LEU A 52 -2.93 -10.45 -34.24
CA LEU A 52 -3.98 -9.78 -35.04
C LEU A 52 -4.35 -10.52 -36.34
N GLU A 53 -3.51 -11.48 -36.78
CA GLU A 53 -3.56 -12.10 -38.12
C GLU A 53 -3.97 -13.58 -38.10
N LEU A 54 -4.66 -14.06 -37.05
CA LEU A 54 -5.13 -15.45 -37.01
C LEU A 54 -6.43 -15.59 -37.81
N ALA A 55 -6.34 -16.23 -38.97
CA ALA A 55 -7.50 -16.59 -39.77
C ALA A 55 -8.21 -17.84 -39.20
N GLY A 56 -9.50 -17.74 -38.84
CA GLY A 56 -10.32 -18.88 -38.41
C GLY A 56 -11.28 -18.56 -37.24
N GLN A 57 -11.87 -19.61 -36.65
CA GLN A 57 -12.73 -19.53 -35.45
C GLN A 57 -11.89 -19.44 -34.15
N HIS A 58 -10.91 -18.54 -34.10
CA HIS A 58 -10.09 -18.34 -32.91
C HIS A 58 -10.79 -17.40 -31.92
N LEU A 59 -10.76 -17.76 -30.63
CA LEU A 59 -11.08 -16.84 -29.56
C LEU A 59 -9.87 -15.93 -29.33
N HIS A 60 -10.01 -14.65 -29.68
CA HIS A 60 -8.93 -13.68 -29.48
C HIS A 60 -8.71 -13.39 -28.00
N VAL A 61 -7.55 -13.77 -27.49
CA VAL A 61 -7.09 -13.46 -26.14
C VAL A 61 -6.21 -12.22 -26.20
N ASN A 62 -6.73 -11.12 -25.69
CA ASN A 62 -6.04 -9.85 -25.60
C ASN A 62 -6.03 -9.36 -24.15
N LEU A 63 -5.36 -8.22 -23.91
CA LEU A 63 -5.35 -7.57 -22.59
C LEU A 63 -6.61 -6.72 -22.33
N GLU A 64 -7.66 -6.86 -23.15
CA GLU A 64 -8.92 -6.16 -22.92
C GLU A 64 -9.66 -6.78 -21.71
N SER A 65 -10.60 -6.01 -21.18
CA SER A 65 -11.18 -6.24 -19.86
C SER A 65 -11.82 -7.62 -19.70
N GLU A 66 -12.41 -8.20 -20.74
CA GLU A 66 -13.16 -9.44 -20.61
C GLU A 66 -12.27 -10.68 -20.38
N TRP A 67 -11.22 -10.86 -21.17
CA TRP A 67 -10.27 -11.96 -20.97
C TRP A 67 -9.48 -11.81 -19.68
N MET A 68 -9.08 -10.57 -19.34
CA MET A 68 -8.43 -10.30 -18.07
C MET A 68 -9.33 -10.65 -16.87
N ASN A 69 -10.63 -10.35 -16.94
CA ASN A 69 -11.59 -10.72 -15.89
C ASN A 69 -11.75 -12.24 -15.78
N ARG A 70 -11.82 -12.96 -16.91
CA ARG A 70 -11.91 -14.43 -16.95
C ARG A 70 -10.65 -15.09 -16.36
N LEU A 71 -9.47 -14.64 -16.76
CA LEU A 71 -8.19 -15.11 -16.23
C LEU A 71 -8.03 -14.77 -14.74
N GLN A 72 -8.48 -13.59 -14.32
CA GLN A 72 -8.49 -13.20 -12.91
C GLN A 72 -9.40 -14.12 -12.10
N ALA A 73 -10.59 -14.48 -12.57
CA ALA A 73 -11.51 -15.39 -11.88
C ALA A 73 -10.89 -16.78 -11.68
N LEU A 74 -10.13 -17.25 -12.66
CA LEU A 74 -9.44 -18.54 -12.63
C LEU A 74 -8.26 -18.55 -11.64
N VAL A 75 -7.49 -17.45 -11.58
CA VAL A 75 -6.41 -17.28 -10.61
C VAL A 75 -6.94 -17.03 -9.20
N ASP A 76 -8.07 -16.31 -9.06
CA ASP A 76 -8.58 -15.65 -7.84
C ASP A 76 -8.08 -16.26 -6.52
N ARG A 77 -8.80 -17.22 -5.94
CA ARG A 77 -8.48 -17.72 -4.59
C ARG A 77 -7.13 -18.44 -4.50
N ARG A 78 -6.62 -19.00 -5.60
CA ARG A 78 -5.37 -19.76 -5.62
C ARG A 78 -4.15 -18.85 -5.71
N GLY A 79 -4.27 -17.70 -6.35
CA GLY A 79 -3.21 -16.70 -6.49
C GLY A 79 -3.13 -15.69 -5.34
N ARG A 80 -4.04 -15.76 -4.35
CA ARG A 80 -4.07 -14.82 -3.21
C ARG A 80 -2.96 -15.03 -2.20
N LEU A 81 -2.49 -16.27 -2.02
CA LEU A 81 -1.37 -16.59 -1.15
C LEU A 81 -0.40 -17.52 -1.86
N LEU A 82 0.81 -17.03 -2.09
CA LEU A 82 1.94 -17.83 -2.55
C LEU A 82 2.84 -18.15 -1.35
N GLN A 83 3.31 -19.38 -1.27
CA GLN A 83 4.36 -19.78 -0.33
C GLN A 83 5.53 -20.34 -1.10
N MET A 84 6.75 -19.92 -0.75
CA MET A 84 7.97 -20.44 -1.35
C MET A 84 9.10 -20.48 -0.33
N THR A 85 10.10 -21.28 -0.64
CA THR A 85 11.37 -21.28 0.08
C THR A 85 12.45 -20.69 -0.82
N TRP A 86 13.22 -19.77 -0.26
CA TRP A 86 14.42 -19.28 -0.92
C TRP A 86 15.53 -20.33 -0.76
N PRO A 87 16.08 -20.86 -1.87
CA PRO A 87 17.10 -21.87 -1.84
C PRO A 87 18.39 -21.30 -1.25
N ASN A 88 19.18 -22.22 -0.71
CA ASN A 88 20.39 -22.02 0.08
C ASN A 88 21.11 -20.70 -0.22
N ALA A 89 20.88 -19.69 0.62
CA ALA A 89 21.40 -18.37 0.36
C ALA A 89 22.92 -18.35 0.61
N ALA A 90 23.65 -17.84 -0.38
CA ALA A 90 25.11 -17.80 -0.39
C ALA A 90 25.73 -17.22 0.89
N ALA A 91 26.98 -17.62 1.15
CA ALA A 91 27.85 -17.31 2.29
C ALA A 91 27.38 -16.14 3.17
N VAL A 92 26.72 -16.51 4.25
CA VAL A 92 26.34 -15.59 5.32
C VAL A 92 27.61 -14.99 5.95
N PRO A 93 27.72 -13.66 6.11
CA PRO A 93 28.90 -13.02 6.67
C PRO A 93 29.26 -13.58 8.05
N ALA A 94 30.55 -13.58 8.39
CA ALA A 94 30.99 -13.95 9.72
C ALA A 94 30.34 -13.03 10.78
N GLY A 95 30.03 -13.57 11.96
CA GLY A 95 29.23 -12.86 12.98
C GLY A 95 29.81 -11.51 13.43
N LYS A 96 31.14 -11.31 13.33
CA LYS A 96 31.80 -10.06 13.74
C LYS A 96 31.44 -8.87 12.83
N ASP A 97 31.36 -9.09 11.52
CA ASP A 97 31.06 -8.04 10.53
C ASP A 97 29.59 -7.59 10.60
N LEU A 98 28.72 -8.50 11.01
CA LEU A 98 27.29 -8.22 11.21
C LEU A 98 27.04 -7.36 12.45
N GLY A 99 27.75 -7.63 13.55
CA GLY A 99 27.67 -6.80 14.75
C GLY A 99 28.05 -5.34 14.45
N GLU A 100 29.13 -5.11 13.69
CA GLU A 100 29.53 -3.75 13.29
C GLU A 100 28.49 -3.09 12.37
N THR A 101 27.94 -3.83 11.42
CA THR A 101 26.89 -3.34 10.50
C THR A 101 25.62 -2.98 11.26
N ALA A 102 25.19 -3.82 12.22
CA ALA A 102 24.06 -3.57 13.09
C ALA A 102 24.29 -2.34 13.97
N GLY A 103 25.49 -2.22 14.56
CA GLY A 103 25.86 -1.10 15.40
C GLY A 103 25.82 0.25 14.70
N ARG A 104 26.17 0.31 13.40
CA ARG A 104 26.11 1.55 12.60
C ARG A 104 24.71 1.91 12.13
N GLY A 105 23.87 0.91 11.87
CA GLY A 105 22.49 1.11 11.38
C GLY A 105 21.46 1.43 12.46
N LEU A 106 21.78 1.14 13.73
CA LEU A 106 20.85 1.23 14.85
C LEU A 106 21.04 2.52 15.64
N ALA A 107 20.14 3.49 15.47
CA ALA A 107 20.12 4.71 16.29
C ALA A 107 18.96 4.68 17.29
N LEU A 108 19.28 4.74 18.58
CA LEU A 108 18.34 4.87 19.68
C LEU A 108 18.55 6.21 20.41
N ASP A 109 17.55 7.09 20.39
CA ASP A 109 17.69 8.48 20.87
C ASP A 109 17.76 8.59 22.41
N ASN A 110 17.19 7.60 23.11
CA ASN A 110 17.00 7.64 24.55
C ASN A 110 17.18 6.25 25.20
N ALA A 111 17.90 5.35 24.54
CA ALA A 111 18.26 4.04 25.04
C ALA A 111 19.64 3.65 24.51
N THR A 112 20.26 2.67 25.14
CA THR A 112 21.49 2.04 24.63
C THR A 112 21.19 0.58 24.30
N PHE A 113 22.09 -0.07 23.56
CA PHE A 113 21.94 -1.49 23.25
C PHE A 113 23.27 -2.22 23.40
N ARG A 114 23.17 -3.53 23.61
CA ARG A 114 24.30 -4.47 23.56
C ARG A 114 24.02 -5.49 22.47
N LEU A 115 25.02 -5.74 21.63
CA LEU A 115 24.94 -6.77 20.61
C LEU A 115 25.31 -8.12 21.24
N GLY A 116 24.49 -9.13 20.98
CA GLY A 116 24.75 -10.52 21.32
C GLY A 116 25.44 -11.28 20.19
N GLU A 117 25.39 -12.60 20.25
CA GLU A 117 25.94 -13.46 19.18
C GLU A 117 25.02 -13.49 17.96
N ALA A 118 25.62 -13.77 16.81
CA ALA A 118 24.92 -13.93 15.54
C ALA A 118 24.85 -15.41 15.14
N GLU A 119 23.65 -15.95 14.99
CA GLU A 119 23.41 -17.36 14.69
C GLU A 119 22.69 -17.57 13.35
N PRO A 120 22.90 -18.70 12.66
CA PRO A 120 22.05 -19.10 11.55
C PRO A 120 20.61 -19.30 12.03
N ALA A 121 19.64 -18.77 11.30
CA ALA A 121 18.22 -18.99 11.55
C ALA A 121 17.45 -19.03 10.23
N ARG A 122 16.16 -19.36 10.29
CA ARG A 122 15.22 -19.16 9.20
C ARG A 122 14.10 -18.24 9.66
N THR A 123 13.58 -17.44 8.75
CA THR A 123 12.44 -16.57 9.03
C THR A 123 11.52 -16.46 7.82
N HIS A 124 10.26 -16.19 8.10
CA HIS A 124 9.28 -15.87 7.08
C HIS A 124 9.27 -14.37 6.82
N TYR A 125 9.40 -14.00 5.55
CA TYR A 125 9.07 -12.67 5.08
C TYR A 125 7.71 -12.71 4.40
N LEU A 126 6.80 -11.86 4.87
CA LEU A 126 5.49 -11.67 4.28
C LEU A 126 5.51 -10.43 3.41
N TRP A 127 5.39 -10.65 2.10
CA TRP A 127 5.21 -9.62 1.10
C TRP A 127 3.73 -9.52 0.70
N LEU A 128 3.17 -8.32 0.83
CA LEU A 128 1.79 -8.01 0.53
C LEU A 128 1.74 -6.98 -0.60
N ALA A 129 0.95 -7.24 -1.62
CA ALA A 129 0.70 -6.33 -2.73
C ALA A 129 -0.71 -5.73 -2.60
N PHE A 130 -0.80 -4.41 -2.60
CA PHE A 130 -2.06 -3.67 -2.50
C PHE A 130 -2.31 -2.87 -3.77
N ARG A 131 -3.52 -2.93 -4.29
CA ARG A 131 -4.03 -1.93 -5.24
C ARG A 131 -4.48 -0.72 -4.46
N VAL A 132 -3.94 0.44 -4.80
CA VAL A 132 -4.33 1.72 -4.24
C VAL A 132 -5.10 2.48 -5.30
N THR A 133 -6.33 2.86 -4.98
CA THR A 133 -7.17 3.68 -5.85
C THR A 133 -7.44 5.01 -5.15
N ALA A 134 -6.92 6.09 -5.72
CA ALA A 134 -7.24 7.46 -5.32
C ALA A 134 -8.28 8.02 -6.28
N LEU A 135 -9.46 8.35 -5.76
CA LEU A 135 -10.61 8.81 -6.54
C LEU A 135 -11.01 10.23 -6.12
N SER A 136 -11.13 11.11 -7.12
CA SER A 136 -11.60 12.49 -7.08
C SER A 136 -12.33 12.76 -8.42
N GLU A 137 -12.21 13.96 -8.99
CA GLU A 137 -12.47 14.20 -10.42
C GLU A 137 -11.61 13.31 -11.32
N GLU A 138 -10.40 12.97 -10.86
CA GLU A 138 -9.50 12.03 -11.53
C GLU A 138 -9.40 10.73 -10.72
N LYS A 139 -9.28 9.61 -11.44
CA LYS A 139 -8.99 8.30 -10.86
C LYS A 139 -7.51 7.98 -11.09
N ARG A 140 -6.80 7.65 -10.02
CA ARG A 140 -5.42 7.15 -10.08
C ARG A 140 -5.35 5.78 -9.42
N GLU A 141 -4.70 4.84 -10.09
CA GLU A 141 -4.46 3.49 -9.58
C GLU A 141 -2.96 3.21 -9.55
N GLU A 142 -2.49 2.62 -8.46
CA GLU A 142 -1.09 2.24 -8.25
C GLU A 142 -1.05 0.90 -7.50
N ILE A 143 0.04 0.14 -7.66
CA ILE A 143 0.32 -1.02 -6.82
C ILE A 143 1.42 -0.64 -5.83
N ILE A 144 1.18 -0.87 -4.54
CA ILE A 144 2.19 -0.73 -3.51
C ILE A 144 2.47 -2.06 -2.83
N HIS A 145 3.65 -2.13 -2.23
CA HIS A 145 4.11 -3.32 -1.55
C HIS A 145 4.42 -3.02 -0.08
N LEU A 146 4.14 -4.00 0.77
CA LEU A 146 4.56 -4.02 2.17
C LEU A 146 5.27 -5.36 2.39
N CYS A 147 6.52 -5.32 2.84
CA CYS A 147 7.28 -6.53 3.16
C CYS A 147 7.71 -6.47 4.63
N LEU A 148 7.47 -7.56 5.35
CA LEU A 148 7.67 -7.64 6.80
C LEU A 148 8.35 -8.96 7.15
N ASN A 149 9.30 -8.90 8.08
CA ASN A 149 9.79 -10.11 8.75
C ASN A 149 8.77 -10.52 9.81
N GLU A 150 8.19 -11.72 9.71
CA GLU A 150 7.13 -12.17 10.62
C GLU A 150 7.65 -12.48 12.04
N SER A 151 8.95 -12.68 12.22
CA SER A 151 9.54 -13.03 13.52
C SER A 151 9.73 -11.84 14.47
N ASN A 152 9.99 -10.65 13.91
CA ASN A 152 10.23 -9.42 14.68
C ASN A 152 9.41 -8.22 14.17
N LEU A 153 8.54 -8.43 13.18
CA LEU A 153 7.71 -7.39 12.54
C LEU A 153 8.52 -6.24 11.93
N ALA A 154 9.83 -6.45 11.72
CA ALA A 154 10.70 -5.49 11.08
C ALA A 154 10.28 -5.29 9.64
N GLU A 155 10.36 -4.05 9.18
CA GLU A 155 10.08 -3.75 7.79
C GLU A 155 11.24 -4.17 6.91
N ALA A 156 10.92 -4.87 5.83
CA ALA A 156 11.88 -5.42 4.89
C ALA A 156 11.62 -4.94 3.45
N GLU A 157 11.26 -3.67 3.25
CA GLU A 157 11.00 -3.09 1.92
C GLU A 157 12.14 -3.31 0.92
N HIS A 158 13.37 -3.32 1.43
CA HIS A 158 14.57 -3.61 0.67
C HIS A 158 14.61 -5.02 0.04
N LEU A 159 13.69 -5.93 0.42
CA LEU A 159 13.51 -7.25 -0.21
C LEU A 159 12.49 -7.25 -1.34
N VAL A 160 11.64 -6.23 -1.48
CA VAL A 160 10.58 -6.23 -2.49
C VAL A 160 11.16 -6.42 -3.89
N GLU A 161 12.18 -5.64 -4.26
CA GLU A 161 12.77 -5.71 -5.60
C GLU A 161 13.51 -7.04 -5.86
N PRO A 162 14.41 -7.51 -4.98
CA PRO A 162 15.04 -8.82 -5.15
C PRO A 162 14.05 -9.99 -5.20
N LEU A 163 13.04 -10.00 -4.32
CA LEU A 163 12.01 -11.04 -4.30
C LEU A 163 11.19 -11.03 -5.58
N ARG A 164 10.82 -9.84 -6.06
CA ARG A 164 10.12 -9.66 -7.34
C ARG A 164 10.95 -10.18 -8.51
N ALA A 165 12.24 -9.84 -8.57
CA ALA A 165 13.14 -10.29 -9.62
C ALA A 165 13.27 -11.83 -9.65
N ALA A 166 13.47 -12.46 -8.48
CA ALA A 166 13.56 -13.92 -8.41
C ALA A 166 12.24 -14.63 -8.72
N LEU A 167 11.11 -14.04 -8.32
CA LEU A 167 9.80 -14.56 -8.73
C LEU A 167 9.61 -14.57 -10.25
N TYR A 168 10.09 -13.52 -10.93
CA TYR A 168 10.04 -13.46 -12.39
C TYR A 168 10.99 -14.45 -13.05
N ASP A 169 12.19 -14.65 -12.48
CA ASP A 169 13.22 -15.50 -13.06
C ASP A 169 13.01 -17.00 -12.74
N ARG A 170 12.22 -17.35 -11.71
CA ARG A 170 11.88 -18.70 -11.21
C ARG A 170 13.06 -19.66 -10.97
N ARG A 171 14.30 -19.26 -11.23
CA ARG A 171 15.50 -20.11 -11.11
C ARG A 171 15.82 -20.47 -9.66
N ASP A 172 15.35 -19.65 -8.71
CA ASP A 172 15.75 -19.73 -7.31
C ASP A 172 14.53 -19.80 -6.36
N CYS A 173 13.41 -20.42 -6.74
CA CYS A 173 12.27 -20.56 -5.82
C CYS A 173 11.72 -21.98 -5.85
N ASP A 174 11.95 -22.73 -4.78
CA ASP A 174 11.37 -24.07 -4.63
C ASP A 174 10.01 -23.99 -3.92
N ALA A 175 9.11 -24.91 -4.30
CA ALA A 175 7.94 -25.20 -3.48
C ALA A 175 8.40 -25.58 -2.06
N PRO A 176 7.65 -25.23 -1.01
CA PRO A 176 8.02 -25.60 0.35
C PRO A 176 8.24 -27.11 0.43
N GLY A 177 9.49 -27.52 0.72
CA GLY A 177 9.84 -28.91 0.90
C GLY A 177 9.27 -29.49 2.19
N PRO A 178 9.28 -30.82 2.37
CA PRO A 178 8.84 -31.48 3.60
C PRO A 178 9.78 -31.25 4.79
N ASP A 179 10.93 -30.60 4.57
CA ASP A 179 11.88 -30.29 5.64
C ASP A 179 11.24 -29.38 6.68
N ARG A 180 11.49 -29.72 7.95
CA ARG A 180 10.94 -29.04 9.12
C ARG A 180 11.13 -27.54 9.00
N ASP A 181 10.02 -26.82 8.89
CA ASP A 181 9.94 -25.38 9.10
C ASP A 181 10.29 -25.08 10.57
N ASP A 182 11.56 -24.83 10.83
CA ASP A 182 12.10 -24.39 12.12
C ASP A 182 11.95 -22.87 12.31
N ALA A 183 11.33 -22.17 11.36
CA ALA A 183 11.01 -20.77 11.54
C ALA A 183 9.88 -20.60 12.58
N PRO A 184 9.85 -19.45 13.28
CA PRO A 184 8.75 -19.14 14.19
C PRO A 184 7.41 -19.19 13.46
N PRO A 185 6.33 -19.64 14.14
CA PRO A 185 5.01 -19.62 13.55
C PRO A 185 4.61 -18.18 13.20
N PRO A 186 3.86 -17.98 12.11
CA PRO A 186 3.43 -16.65 11.72
C PRO A 186 2.55 -16.01 12.80
N PRO A 187 2.53 -14.67 12.89
CA PRO A 187 1.65 -13.98 13.80
C PRO A 187 0.18 -14.32 13.52
N PRO A 188 -0.70 -14.28 14.54
CA PRO A 188 -2.13 -14.44 14.34
C PRO A 188 -2.67 -13.47 13.30
N THR A 189 -3.62 -13.91 12.48
CA THR A 189 -4.18 -13.11 11.38
C THR A 189 -4.73 -11.76 11.83
N GLU A 190 -5.34 -11.68 13.01
CA GLU A 190 -5.82 -10.41 13.59
C GLU A 190 -4.66 -9.46 13.92
N GLY A 191 -3.55 -9.98 14.45
CA GLY A 191 -2.34 -9.22 14.70
C GLY A 191 -1.77 -8.64 13.40
N LEU A 192 -1.72 -9.45 12.34
CA LEU A 192 -1.27 -9.00 11.03
C LEU A 192 -2.20 -7.94 10.42
N ARG A 193 -3.52 -8.12 10.51
CA ARG A 193 -4.49 -7.11 10.05
C ARG A 193 -4.29 -5.78 10.78
N ASN A 194 -4.11 -5.82 12.09
CA ASN A 194 -3.87 -4.62 12.90
C ASN A 194 -2.55 -3.94 12.54
N LEU A 195 -1.49 -4.71 12.27
CA LEU A 195 -0.21 -4.19 11.79
C LEU A 195 -0.40 -3.46 10.45
N VAL A 196 -1.00 -4.13 9.47
CA VAL A 196 -1.23 -3.58 8.12
C VAL A 196 -2.06 -2.30 8.20
N ALA A 197 -3.12 -2.29 9.01
CA ALA A 197 -3.97 -1.11 9.22
C ALA A 197 -3.22 0.09 9.81
N ARG A 198 -2.14 -0.15 10.59
CA ARG A 198 -1.28 0.90 11.15
C ARG A 198 -0.17 1.32 10.19
N ALA A 199 0.38 0.39 9.42
CA ALA A 199 1.50 0.60 8.50
C ALA A 199 1.09 1.33 7.21
N LEU A 200 -0.04 0.94 6.61
CA LEU A 200 -0.46 1.45 5.30
C LEU A 200 -0.74 2.96 5.27
N PRO A 201 -1.43 3.57 6.25
CA PRO A 201 -1.79 4.99 6.16
C PRO A 201 -0.59 5.94 5.96
N GLY A 202 0.54 5.66 6.61
CA GLY A 202 1.76 6.45 6.42
C GLY A 202 2.27 6.39 4.99
N ARG A 203 2.33 5.18 4.42
CA ARG A 203 2.77 4.93 3.04
C ARG A 203 1.83 5.54 2.01
N LEU A 204 0.52 5.36 2.21
CA LEU A 204 -0.51 5.91 1.33
C LEU A 204 -0.42 7.43 1.27
N ARG A 205 -0.23 8.10 2.42
CA ARG A 205 -0.05 9.56 2.45
C ARG A 205 1.15 10.02 1.63
N LEU A 206 2.30 9.34 1.75
CA LEU A 206 3.49 9.67 0.97
C LEU A 206 3.27 9.45 -0.53
N LEU A 207 2.62 8.34 -0.91
CA LEU A 207 2.30 8.01 -2.30
C LEU A 207 1.38 9.05 -2.94
N VAL A 208 0.29 9.41 -2.24
CA VAL A 208 -0.73 10.30 -2.81
C VAL A 208 -0.38 11.78 -2.65
N ALA A 209 0.59 12.16 -1.80
CA ALA A 209 0.92 13.56 -1.53
C ALA A 209 1.12 14.43 -2.78
N PRO A 210 1.86 14.01 -3.83
CA PRO A 210 2.00 14.80 -5.05
C PRO A 210 0.67 15.00 -5.79
N PHE A 211 -0.20 13.98 -5.77
CA PHE A 211 -1.52 14.03 -6.39
C PHE A 211 -2.47 14.96 -5.61
N VAL A 212 -2.48 14.87 -4.28
CA VAL A 212 -3.22 15.79 -3.39
C VAL A 212 -2.80 17.23 -3.64
N ALA A 213 -1.50 17.52 -3.62
CA ALA A 213 -0.98 18.86 -3.89
C ALA A 213 -1.34 19.37 -5.30
N GLY A 214 -1.50 18.47 -6.27
CA GLY A 214 -2.02 18.79 -7.59
C GLY A 214 -3.50 19.22 -7.55
N MET A 215 -4.33 18.44 -6.87
CA MET A 215 -5.77 18.70 -6.71
C MET A 215 -6.04 19.97 -5.92
N GLU A 216 -5.36 20.19 -4.79
CA GLU A 216 -5.50 21.39 -3.96
C GLU A 216 -5.17 22.67 -4.73
N ARG A 217 -4.14 22.65 -5.59
CA ARG A 217 -3.81 23.80 -6.47
C ARG A 217 -4.90 24.06 -7.50
N ARG A 218 -5.55 23.04 -8.04
CA ARG A 218 -6.66 23.21 -8.99
C ARG A 218 -7.91 23.72 -8.30
N MET A 219 -8.27 23.11 -7.17
CA MET A 219 -9.37 23.56 -6.31
C MET A 219 -9.21 25.02 -5.91
N THR A 220 -8.02 25.43 -5.48
CA THR A 220 -7.74 26.82 -5.11
C THR A 220 -7.98 27.78 -6.28
N ARG A 221 -7.49 27.44 -7.48
CA ARG A 221 -7.72 28.26 -8.69
C ARG A 221 -9.20 28.33 -9.09
N ASP A 222 -9.93 27.23 -8.98
CA ASP A 222 -11.35 27.20 -9.32
C ASP A 222 -12.20 27.98 -8.30
N LEU A 223 -11.87 27.87 -7.00
CA LEU A 223 -12.48 28.69 -5.96
C LEU A 223 -12.22 30.18 -6.17
N GLU A 224 -11.00 30.55 -6.53
CA GLU A 224 -10.65 31.95 -6.82
C GLU A 224 -11.43 32.49 -8.03
N ARG A 225 -11.53 31.71 -9.12
CA ARG A 225 -12.34 32.06 -10.29
C ARG A 225 -13.82 32.22 -9.94
N LEU A 226 -14.38 31.27 -9.20
CA LEU A 226 -15.78 31.30 -8.76
C LEU A 226 -16.04 32.53 -7.86
N ARG A 227 -15.16 32.79 -6.89
CA ARG A 227 -15.26 33.94 -6.01
C ARG A 227 -15.23 35.25 -6.79
N THR A 228 -14.34 35.37 -7.77
CA THR A 228 -14.21 36.58 -8.60
C THR A 228 -15.49 36.84 -9.38
N TYR A 229 -15.99 35.82 -10.08
CA TYR A 229 -17.22 35.89 -10.86
C TYR A 229 -18.44 36.31 -10.02
N HIS A 230 -18.68 35.64 -8.88
CA HIS A 230 -19.83 35.99 -8.03
C HIS A 230 -19.64 37.33 -7.32
N ALA A 231 -18.41 37.72 -6.96
CA ALA A 231 -18.14 39.04 -6.39
C ALA A 231 -18.48 40.17 -7.37
N ASP A 232 -18.17 40.02 -8.66
CA ASP A 232 -18.52 40.99 -9.69
C ASP A 232 -20.06 41.05 -9.88
N LEU A 233 -20.73 39.90 -9.93
CA LEU A 233 -22.19 39.83 -10.06
C LEU A 233 -22.92 40.46 -8.85
N MET A 234 -22.43 40.21 -7.64
CA MET A 234 -22.95 40.84 -6.41
C MET A 234 -22.72 42.35 -6.44
N ARG A 235 -21.54 42.81 -6.87
CA ARG A 235 -21.21 44.24 -6.95
C ARG A 235 -22.13 44.96 -7.95
N GLU A 236 -22.31 44.41 -9.14
CA GLU A 236 -23.21 44.97 -10.15
C GLU A 236 -24.66 45.06 -9.66
N THR A 237 -25.13 44.02 -8.96
CA THR A 237 -26.49 43.98 -8.42
C THR A 237 -26.66 44.97 -7.26
N ALA A 238 -25.64 45.10 -6.39
CA ALA A 238 -25.63 46.06 -5.30
C ALA A 238 -25.61 47.52 -5.81
N VAL A 239 -24.83 47.83 -6.84
CA VAL A 239 -24.84 49.17 -7.48
C VAL A 239 -26.22 49.49 -8.04
N LYS A 240 -26.86 48.55 -8.76
CA LYS A 240 -28.23 48.73 -9.27
C LYS A 240 -29.24 48.97 -8.14
N LEU A 241 -29.12 48.24 -7.03
CA LEU A 241 -29.97 48.45 -5.86
C LEU A 241 -29.79 49.85 -5.26
N GLU A 242 -28.56 50.32 -5.08
CA GLU A 242 -28.25 51.66 -4.55
C GLU A 242 -28.71 52.79 -5.48
N GLU A 243 -28.53 52.63 -6.80
CA GLU A 243 -29.05 53.59 -7.78
C GLU A 243 -30.57 53.70 -7.74
N LYS A 244 -31.28 52.57 -7.62
CA LYS A 244 -32.75 52.55 -7.51
C LYS A 244 -33.24 53.17 -6.21
N LYS A 245 -32.54 52.94 -5.08
CA LYS A 245 -32.80 53.63 -3.81
C LYS A 245 -32.66 55.14 -3.95
N ARG A 246 -31.57 55.62 -4.60
CA ARG A 246 -31.34 57.05 -4.81
C ARG A 246 -32.39 57.71 -5.72
N LYS A 247 -32.94 56.96 -6.68
CA LYS A 247 -34.00 57.42 -7.57
C LYS A 247 -35.40 57.38 -6.96
N GLY A 248 -35.55 56.86 -5.73
CA GLY A 248 -36.84 56.78 -5.05
C GLY A 248 -37.81 55.78 -5.68
N GLU A 249 -37.30 54.67 -6.24
CA GLU A 249 -38.15 53.61 -6.77
C GLU A 249 -39.00 52.93 -5.68
N PRO A 250 -40.17 52.35 -6.02
CA PRO A 250 -41.06 51.71 -5.05
C PRO A 250 -40.37 50.57 -4.27
N ASP A 251 -40.80 50.37 -3.02
CA ASP A 251 -40.26 49.34 -2.11
C ASP A 251 -40.32 47.91 -2.68
N GLU A 252 -41.33 47.59 -3.47
CA GLU A 252 -41.43 46.27 -4.14
C GLU A 252 -40.26 46.02 -5.10
N THR A 253 -39.78 47.05 -5.79
CA THR A 253 -38.65 46.95 -6.73
C THR A 253 -37.33 46.79 -5.97
N LEU A 254 -37.18 47.46 -4.83
CA LEU A 254 -36.03 47.31 -3.94
C LEU A 254 -35.98 45.92 -3.28
N ALA A 255 -37.14 45.40 -2.88
CA ALA A 255 -37.27 44.05 -2.33
C ALA A 255 -36.88 42.97 -3.37
N ARG A 256 -37.27 43.15 -4.64
CA ARG A 256 -36.90 42.24 -5.73
C ARG A 256 -35.39 42.19 -5.98
N GLU A 257 -34.70 43.33 -5.95
CA GLU A 257 -33.23 43.36 -6.12
C GLU A 257 -32.49 42.80 -4.90
N ARG A 258 -33.02 42.98 -3.68
CA ARG A 258 -32.51 42.29 -2.47
C ARG A 258 -32.63 40.77 -2.59
N LEU A 259 -33.79 40.27 -2.99
CA LEU A 259 -34.00 38.84 -3.24
C LEU A 259 -33.02 38.28 -4.30
N ARG A 260 -32.66 39.10 -5.29
CA ARG A 260 -31.65 38.73 -6.29
C ARG A 260 -30.25 38.60 -5.69
N LEU A 261 -29.84 39.51 -4.80
CA LEU A 261 -28.58 39.39 -4.07
C LEU A 261 -28.55 38.13 -3.21
N ASP A 262 -29.61 37.88 -2.43
CA ASP A 262 -29.72 36.69 -1.58
C ASP A 262 -29.71 35.39 -2.40
N ALA A 263 -30.24 35.42 -3.63
CA ALA A 263 -30.19 34.29 -4.55
C ALA A 263 -28.75 34.04 -5.06
N ILE A 264 -28.03 35.11 -5.42
CA ILE A 264 -26.62 35.01 -5.86
C ILE A 264 -25.73 34.45 -4.75
N GLU A 265 -25.93 34.88 -3.50
CA GLU A 265 -25.16 34.39 -2.35
C GLU A 265 -25.43 32.90 -2.09
N ARG A 266 -26.69 32.48 -2.13
CA ARG A 266 -27.06 31.07 -1.99
C ARG A 266 -26.49 30.21 -3.12
N GLU A 267 -26.52 30.70 -4.35
CA GLU A 267 -25.90 30.01 -5.48
C GLU A 267 -24.38 29.88 -5.29
N TYR A 268 -23.70 30.95 -4.88
CA TYR A 268 -22.27 30.91 -4.59
C TYR A 268 -21.94 29.87 -3.52
N ALA A 269 -22.66 29.87 -2.40
CA ALA A 269 -22.45 28.90 -1.32
C ALA A 269 -22.66 27.45 -1.80
N ALA A 270 -23.70 27.21 -2.62
CA ALA A 270 -23.95 25.91 -3.22
C ALA A 270 -22.81 25.47 -4.17
N LYS A 271 -22.31 26.39 -5.01
CA LYS A 271 -21.20 26.13 -5.94
C LYS A 271 -19.87 25.87 -5.22
N VAL A 272 -19.59 26.56 -4.12
CA VAL A 272 -18.43 26.26 -3.27
C VAL A 272 -18.53 24.85 -2.69
N ALA A 273 -19.70 24.47 -2.17
CA ALA A 273 -19.91 23.13 -1.64
C ALA A 273 -19.80 22.04 -2.73
N ASP A 274 -20.27 22.31 -3.94
CA ASP A 274 -20.10 21.43 -5.10
C ASP A 274 -18.62 21.25 -5.46
N LEU A 275 -17.83 22.35 -5.50
CA LEU A 275 -16.39 22.27 -5.75
C LEU A 275 -15.67 21.46 -4.66
N GLN A 276 -16.00 21.69 -3.38
CA GLN A 276 -15.43 20.92 -2.28
C GLN A 276 -15.73 19.43 -2.41
N ARG A 277 -16.97 19.06 -2.77
CA ARG A 277 -17.33 17.65 -3.04
C ARG A 277 -16.60 17.09 -4.26
N LYS A 278 -16.49 17.86 -5.34
CA LYS A 278 -15.81 17.48 -6.58
C LYS A 278 -14.34 17.13 -6.35
N TYR A 279 -13.66 17.90 -5.49
CA TYR A 279 -12.26 17.70 -5.15
C TYR A 279 -12.03 16.82 -3.91
N ALA A 280 -13.09 16.37 -3.24
CA ALA A 280 -12.98 15.46 -2.12
C ALA A 280 -12.39 14.13 -2.59
N MET A 281 -11.27 13.73 -1.98
CA MET A 281 -10.55 12.55 -2.40
C MET A 281 -10.82 11.38 -1.46
N THR A 282 -11.14 10.23 -2.04
CA THR A 282 -11.18 8.95 -1.33
C THR A 282 -9.98 8.11 -1.76
N VAL A 283 -9.31 7.49 -0.80
CA VAL A 283 -8.18 6.58 -1.07
C VAL A 283 -8.53 5.22 -0.49
N GLU A 284 -8.61 4.23 -1.36
CA GLU A 284 -8.88 2.84 -1.00
C GLU A 284 -7.63 2.00 -1.25
N ALA A 285 -7.35 1.07 -0.35
CA ALA A 285 -6.26 0.11 -0.49
C ALA A 285 -6.82 -1.31 -0.35
N GLU A 286 -6.72 -2.08 -1.42
CA GLU A 286 -7.22 -3.44 -1.50
C GLU A 286 -6.06 -4.43 -1.60
N LEU A 287 -6.03 -5.43 -0.71
CA LEU A 287 -5.03 -6.50 -0.77
C LEU A 287 -5.30 -7.36 -2.00
N LEU A 288 -4.35 -7.39 -2.93
CA LEU A 288 -4.42 -8.24 -4.11
C LEU A 288 -3.86 -9.64 -3.81
N GLN A 289 -2.64 -9.68 -3.28
CA GLN A 289 -1.86 -10.90 -3.13
C GLN A 289 -0.93 -10.83 -1.93
N ALA A 290 -0.68 -11.99 -1.35
CA ALA A 290 0.33 -12.22 -0.33
C ALA A 290 1.33 -13.27 -0.83
N CYS A 291 2.60 -13.05 -0.55
CA CYS A 291 3.68 -13.98 -0.81
C CYS A 291 4.46 -14.16 0.49
N ARG A 292 4.46 -15.37 1.02
CA ARG A 292 5.25 -15.74 2.19
C ARG A 292 6.49 -16.50 1.73
N VAL A 293 7.65 -15.95 2.03
CA VAL A 293 8.94 -16.48 1.61
C VAL A 293 9.71 -16.92 2.84
N LEU A 294 10.04 -18.21 2.92
CA LEU A 294 10.95 -18.73 3.94
C LEU A 294 12.39 -18.47 3.49
N VAL A 295 13.14 -17.67 4.25
CA VAL A 295 14.50 -17.25 3.90
C VAL A 295 15.47 -17.68 5.00
N PRO A 296 16.62 -18.32 4.66
CA PRO A 296 17.70 -18.50 5.62
C PRO A 296 18.36 -17.14 5.91
N VAL A 297 18.56 -16.81 7.18
CA VAL A 297 19.06 -15.51 7.65
C VAL A 297 20.17 -15.69 8.68
N ARG A 298 20.93 -14.62 8.95
CA ARG A 298 21.72 -14.55 10.19
C ARG A 298 20.99 -13.70 11.21
N ARG A 299 20.59 -14.30 12.32
CA ARG A 299 19.93 -13.61 13.41
C ARG A 299 20.96 -12.96 14.32
N GLN A 300 20.95 -11.64 14.39
CA GLN A 300 21.74 -10.85 15.32
C GLN A 300 20.88 -10.52 16.55
N HIS A 301 21.22 -11.12 17.68
CA HIS A 301 20.57 -10.80 18.95
C HIS A 301 21.06 -9.46 19.49
N LEU A 302 20.18 -8.70 20.13
CA LEU A 302 20.52 -7.47 20.81
C LEU A 302 19.65 -7.24 22.05
N THR A 303 20.25 -6.70 23.10
CA THR A 303 19.54 -6.30 24.31
C THR A 303 19.44 -4.78 24.36
N ILE A 304 18.23 -4.27 24.28
CA ILE A 304 17.90 -2.85 24.45
C ILE A 304 17.86 -2.53 25.95
N LEU A 305 18.57 -1.49 26.36
CA LEU A 305 18.70 -1.04 27.74
C LEU A 305 18.11 0.36 27.91
N ARG A 306 17.18 0.48 28.85
CA ARG A 306 16.49 1.73 29.17
C ARG A 306 16.40 1.87 30.69
N ARG A 307 16.28 3.11 31.20
CA ARG A 307 16.27 3.44 32.63
C ARG A 307 15.47 2.48 33.53
N LYS A 308 14.31 2.01 33.07
CA LYS A 308 13.38 1.17 33.83
C LYS A 308 13.39 -0.32 33.45
N GLY A 309 14.23 -0.75 32.52
CA GLY A 309 14.24 -2.15 32.12
C GLY A 309 15.16 -2.49 30.96
N LYS A 310 15.17 -3.77 30.63
CA LYS A 310 15.86 -4.32 29.46
C LYS A 310 14.88 -5.14 28.62
N ARG A 311 15.09 -5.16 27.31
CA ARG A 311 14.32 -5.95 26.37
C ARG A 311 15.27 -6.63 25.40
N ASP A 312 15.15 -7.94 25.27
CA ASP A 312 15.86 -8.69 24.23
C ASP A 312 15.07 -8.59 22.93
N TYR A 313 15.80 -8.46 21.84
CA TYR A 313 15.29 -8.28 20.49
C TYR A 313 16.27 -8.90 19.50
N HIS A 314 15.85 -9.07 18.25
CA HIS A 314 16.73 -9.55 17.20
C HIS A 314 16.49 -8.83 15.87
N LEU A 315 17.56 -8.71 15.09
CA LEU A 315 17.53 -8.25 13.71
C LEU A 315 18.06 -9.37 12.83
N ASP A 316 17.39 -9.64 11.73
CA ASP A 316 17.83 -10.66 10.79
C ASP A 316 18.61 -9.97 9.65
N TRP A 317 19.81 -10.46 9.39
CA TRP A 317 20.55 -10.11 8.18
C TRP A 317 20.06 -11.01 7.06
N ASN A 318 19.53 -10.37 6.02
CA ASN A 318 18.97 -11.06 4.89
C ASN A 318 20.02 -11.21 3.77
N PRO A 319 20.32 -12.44 3.33
CA PRO A 319 21.33 -12.69 2.30
C PRO A 319 20.90 -12.27 0.89
N VAL A 320 19.59 -12.23 0.62
CA VAL A 320 19.04 -11.84 -0.68
C VAL A 320 19.32 -10.36 -0.94
N SER A 321 19.05 -9.52 0.06
CA SER A 321 19.29 -8.07 -0.04
C SER A 321 20.65 -7.62 0.47
N ARG A 322 21.37 -8.51 1.17
CA ARG A 322 22.64 -8.25 1.88
C ARG A 322 22.54 -7.10 2.89
N ARG A 323 21.39 -6.98 3.56
CA ARG A 323 21.10 -5.92 4.52
C ARG A 323 20.50 -6.50 5.80
N LEU A 324 20.70 -5.78 6.91
CA LEU A 324 19.94 -6.01 8.12
C LEU A 324 18.54 -5.40 7.99
N ASP A 325 17.57 -6.11 8.55
CA ASP A 325 16.24 -5.57 8.76
C ASP A 325 16.29 -4.29 9.62
N GLN A 326 15.37 -3.35 9.37
CA GLN A 326 15.27 -2.12 10.15
C GLN A 326 14.31 -2.30 11.32
N LEU A 327 14.61 -1.69 12.47
CA LEU A 327 13.69 -1.73 13.60
C LEU A 327 12.32 -1.16 13.19
N PRO A 328 11.22 -1.83 13.56
CA PRO A 328 9.90 -1.29 13.33
C PRO A 328 9.54 -0.27 14.41
N CYS A 329 8.80 0.76 14.03
CA CYS A 329 7.98 1.48 14.99
C CYS A 329 6.77 0.61 15.39
N GLU A 330 6.65 0.22 16.65
CA GLU A 330 5.56 -0.64 17.14
C GLU A 330 4.20 0.09 17.24
N SER A 331 4.18 1.40 16.95
CA SER A 331 2.94 2.18 16.86
C SER A 331 2.44 2.33 15.43
N CYS A 332 3.29 2.73 14.48
CA CYS A 332 2.89 3.05 13.11
C CYS A 332 3.56 2.20 12.04
N TYR A 333 4.56 1.39 12.40
CA TYR A 333 5.35 0.55 11.49
C TYR A 333 5.96 1.31 10.30
N ALA A 334 6.13 2.63 10.41
CA ALA A 334 6.85 3.42 9.43
C ALA A 334 8.36 3.30 9.65
N LEU A 335 9.12 3.33 8.55
CA LEU A 335 10.57 3.43 8.59
C LEU A 335 11.03 4.69 9.31
N SER A 336 12.06 4.54 10.14
CA SER A 336 12.72 5.67 10.76
C SER A 336 14.22 5.43 10.88
N LYS A 337 14.98 6.53 10.79
CA LYS A 337 16.44 6.49 10.95
C LYS A 337 16.85 6.42 12.41
N SER A 338 16.01 6.91 13.32
CA SER A 338 16.23 6.84 14.76
C SER A 338 14.96 6.38 15.46
N HIS A 339 15.14 5.77 16.63
CA HIS A 339 14.04 5.27 17.43
C HIS A 339 14.15 5.73 18.88
N ALA A 340 13.01 6.00 19.48
CA ALA A 340 12.87 6.18 20.90
C ALA A 340 12.26 4.92 21.53
N ILE A 341 12.74 4.57 22.71
CA ILE A 341 12.15 3.50 23.52
C ILE A 341 11.13 4.11 24.50
N CYS A 342 10.03 3.43 24.84
CA CYS A 342 9.15 3.90 25.92
C CYS A 342 9.61 3.39 27.29
N ASP A 343 9.30 4.12 28.38
CA ASP A 343 9.71 3.72 29.72
C ASP A 343 8.89 2.55 30.31
N ASP A 344 7.63 2.39 29.87
CA ASP A 344 6.68 1.48 30.53
C ASP A 344 6.82 0.04 30.04
N ARG A 345 6.85 -0.15 28.72
CA ARG A 345 6.87 -1.47 28.06
C ARG A 345 8.03 -1.67 27.10
N LEU A 346 8.97 -0.71 27.07
CA LEU A 346 10.12 -0.72 26.17
C LEU A 346 9.72 -0.86 24.69
N HIS A 347 8.64 -0.18 24.30
CA HIS A 347 8.21 -0.15 22.90
C HIS A 347 9.20 0.64 22.06
N ILE A 348 9.46 0.17 20.84
CA ILE A 348 10.31 0.84 19.85
C ILE A 348 9.45 1.79 19.02
N LEU A 349 9.78 3.07 18.96
CA LEU A 349 8.94 4.10 18.37
C LEU A 349 9.75 5.03 17.47
N CYS A 350 9.19 5.42 16.33
CA CYS A 350 9.75 6.53 15.55
C CYS A 350 9.56 7.88 16.30
N PRO A 351 10.29 8.94 15.93
CA PRO A 351 10.20 10.25 16.57
C PRO A 351 8.77 10.82 16.58
N GLU A 352 7.98 10.58 15.53
CA GLU A 352 6.58 11.03 15.45
C GLU A 352 5.66 10.31 16.45
N CYS A 353 5.91 9.01 16.69
CA CYS A 353 5.13 8.20 17.62
C CYS A 353 5.55 8.35 19.08
N HIS A 354 6.72 8.96 19.31
CA HIS A 354 7.21 9.39 20.61
C HIS A 354 7.31 10.93 20.68
N ALA A 355 6.44 11.64 19.95
CA ALA A 355 6.37 13.10 19.93
C ALA A 355 5.56 13.65 21.12
N PRO A 356 5.76 14.93 21.50
CA PRO A 356 4.95 15.57 22.53
C PRO A 356 3.48 15.68 22.11
N CYS A 357 2.58 15.56 23.08
CA CYS A 357 1.16 15.77 22.85
C CYS A 357 0.90 17.24 22.43
N PRO A 358 0.16 17.50 21.34
CA PRO A 358 -0.16 18.87 20.92
C PRO A 358 -0.92 19.70 21.97
N SER A 359 -1.69 19.04 22.85
CA SER A 359 -2.52 19.72 23.85
C SER A 359 -1.76 20.03 25.16
N CYS A 360 -0.89 19.13 25.63
CA CYS A 360 -0.22 19.29 26.94
C CYS A 360 1.32 19.33 26.87
N GLY A 361 1.91 19.18 25.68
CA GLY A 361 3.35 19.23 25.46
C GLY A 361 4.15 18.02 26.01
N LYS A 362 3.51 17.08 26.72
CA LYS A 362 4.20 15.93 27.31
C LYS A 362 4.44 14.81 26.30
N LEU A 363 5.65 14.24 26.32
CA LEU A 363 6.00 13.03 25.56
C LEU A 363 5.18 11.85 26.08
N TYR A 364 4.65 11.03 25.17
CA TYR A 364 3.98 9.78 25.52
C TYR A 364 4.13 8.75 24.40
N CYS A 365 3.99 7.48 24.78
CA CYS A 365 4.07 6.37 23.83
C CYS A 365 2.70 6.13 23.17
N ARG A 366 2.62 6.33 21.86
CA ARG A 366 1.41 6.01 21.08
C ARG A 366 1.12 4.51 20.96
N ALA A 367 2.12 3.65 21.15
CA ALA A 367 1.87 2.20 21.24
C ALA A 367 1.21 1.80 22.58
N CYS A 368 1.59 2.43 23.71
CA CYS A 368 0.93 2.23 25.01
C CYS A 368 -0.47 2.86 25.02
N HIS A 369 -0.62 4.03 24.40
CA HIS A 369 -1.84 4.81 24.41
C HIS A 369 -2.24 5.23 22.98
N PRO A 370 -2.79 4.30 22.18
CA PRO A 370 -3.06 4.53 20.76
C PRO A 370 -4.20 5.53 20.51
N ALA A 371 -5.18 5.59 21.42
CA ALA A 371 -6.36 6.42 21.23
C ALA A 371 -6.17 7.88 21.71
N ARG A 372 -5.41 8.12 22.78
CA ARG A 372 -5.32 9.43 23.42
C ARG A 372 -4.13 9.57 24.36
N CYS A 373 -3.71 10.81 24.59
CA CYS A 373 -2.70 11.12 25.60
C CYS A 373 -3.22 10.74 27.01
N PRO A 374 -2.43 10.03 27.83
CA PRO A 374 -2.84 9.64 29.18
C PRO A 374 -2.90 10.82 30.17
N THR A 375 -2.25 11.95 29.85
CA THR A 375 -2.17 13.12 30.75
C THR A 375 -3.22 14.19 30.46
N CYS A 376 -3.83 14.17 29.27
CA CYS A 376 -4.87 15.14 28.95
C CYS A 376 -6.19 14.71 29.62
N PRO A 377 -6.91 15.61 30.31
CA PRO A 377 -8.26 15.33 30.75
C PRO A 377 -9.15 15.05 29.52
N ARG A 378 -10.11 14.13 29.67
CA ARG A 378 -11.06 13.77 28.59
C ARG A 378 -11.77 15.05 28.14
N GLN A 379 -11.58 15.46 26.88
CA GLN A 379 -12.50 16.36 26.20
C GLN A 379 -13.70 15.55 25.71
#